data_AF-A0A936GLQ7-F1
#
_entry.id   AF-A0A936GLQ7-F1
#
_cell.length_a   1.000
_cell.length_b   1.000
_cell.length_c   1.000
_cell.angle_alpha   90.00
_cell.angle_beta   90.00
_cell.angle_gamma   90.00
#
_symmetry.space_group_name_H-M   'P 1'
#
loop_
_entity.id
_entity.type
_entity.pdbx_description
1 polymer ?
#
loop_
_entity_poly.entity_id
_entity_poly.type
_entity_poly.pdbx_seq_one_letter_code
_entity_poly.pdbx_strand_id
1 'polypeptide(L)'
;MSENSTIPPEIPKKRAGKARTFSCPNCGGSVTVKAVGLSISAVCAYCSSVIDIANDNFRILATANERTRPTLLTIGSKGALNGVFWEIVGYMEKSDASEFYRWDEYLLYNPYQGFRFLVQSKGHWSLFKV
;
A
#
# COMPACT_ATOMS: atom_id res chain seq x y z
N MET A 1 -3.87 3.94 -49.94
CA MET A 1 -3.90 4.82 -48.77
C MET A 1 -3.79 3.94 -47.54
N SER A 2 -2.60 3.81 -46.96
CA SER A 2 -2.33 2.94 -45.80
C SER A 2 -2.08 3.82 -44.59
N GLU A 3 -3.08 3.92 -43.70
CA GLU A 3 -2.97 4.62 -42.43
C GLU A 3 -2.02 3.86 -41.51
N ASN A 4 -0.87 4.48 -41.24
CA ASN A 4 0.11 4.02 -40.29
C ASN A 4 -0.39 4.35 -38.87
N SER A 5 -1.05 3.38 -38.23
CA SER A 5 -1.50 3.48 -36.84
C SER A 5 -0.27 3.59 -35.93
N THR A 6 0.02 4.81 -35.49
CA THR A 6 1.14 5.09 -34.58
C THR A 6 0.71 4.67 -33.18
N ILE A 7 1.19 3.51 -32.72
CA ILE A 7 1.03 3.05 -31.35
C ILE A 7 1.75 4.07 -30.44
N PRO A 8 1.08 4.70 -29.46
CA PRO A 8 1.73 5.64 -28.56
C PRO A 8 2.85 4.93 -27.80
N PRO A 9 4.00 5.60 -27.54
CA PRO A 9 5.08 5.00 -26.78
C PRO A 9 4.57 4.63 -25.38
N GLU A 10 4.67 3.35 -25.02
CA GLU A 10 4.38 2.89 -23.66
C GLU A 10 5.32 3.62 -22.69
N ILE A 11 4.75 4.48 -21.83
CA ILE A 11 5.50 5.12 -20.75
C ILE A 11 6.03 3.98 -19.86
N PRO A 12 7.36 3.84 -19.67
CA PRO A 12 7.89 2.80 -18.81
C PRO A 12 7.33 2.97 -17.41
N LYS A 13 6.50 2.02 -16.96
CA LYS A 13 6.03 2.02 -15.58
C LYS A 13 7.25 1.99 -14.67
N LYS A 14 7.44 3.05 -13.89
CA LYS A 14 8.49 3.13 -12.87
C LYS A 14 8.38 1.89 -11.99
N ARG A 15 9.39 1.04 -12.01
CA ARG A 15 9.42 -0.20 -11.22
C ARG A 15 9.88 0.14 -9.81
N ALA A 16 9.35 -0.56 -8.83
CA ALA A 16 9.87 -0.43 -7.48
C ALA A 16 11.33 -0.91 -7.43
N GLY A 17 12.13 -0.22 -6.61
CA GLY A 17 13.44 -0.67 -6.19
C GLY A 17 13.36 -1.89 -5.26
N LYS A 18 14.52 -2.41 -4.87
CA LYS A 18 14.62 -3.52 -3.91
C LYS A 18 13.97 -3.12 -2.58
N ALA A 19 13.38 -4.10 -1.89
CA ALA A 19 12.84 -3.87 -0.56
C ALA A 19 13.94 -3.32 0.38
N ARG A 20 13.57 -2.33 1.20
CA ARG A 20 14.46 -1.66 2.15
C ARG A 20 13.90 -1.81 3.55
N THR A 21 14.78 -2.07 4.52
CA THR A 21 14.44 -2.13 5.94
C THR A 21 15.22 -1.06 6.68
N PHE A 22 14.57 -0.40 7.64
CA PHE A 22 15.18 0.62 8.50
C PHE A 22 14.55 0.59 9.89
N SER A 23 15.22 1.20 10.88
CA SER A 23 14.70 1.33 12.25
C SER A 23 13.78 2.54 12.36
N CYS A 24 12.60 2.35 12.96
CA CYS A 24 11.66 3.42 13.25
C CYS A 24 12.33 4.50 14.12
N PRO A 25 12.32 5.78 13.71
CA PRO A 25 12.96 6.85 14.49
C PRO A 25 12.29 7.11 15.83
N ASN A 26 11.03 6.69 16.00
CA ASN A 26 10.27 6.91 17.23
C ASN A 26 10.49 5.80 18.27
N CYS A 27 10.52 4.53 17.87
CA CYS A 27 10.56 3.39 18.81
C CYS A 27 11.68 2.37 18.56
N GLY A 28 12.48 2.53 17.51
CA GLY A 28 13.53 1.57 17.12
C GLY A 28 13.03 0.30 16.41
N GLY A 29 11.72 0.06 16.33
CA GLY A 29 11.14 -1.12 15.68
C GLY A 29 11.47 -1.22 14.18
N SER A 30 11.58 -2.43 13.65
CA SER A 30 11.93 -2.67 12.24
C SER A 30 10.79 -2.29 11.29
N VAL A 31 11.09 -1.51 10.24
CA VAL A 31 10.14 -1.08 9.21
C VAL A 31 10.65 -1.55 7.85
N THR A 32 9.85 -2.34 7.13
CA THR A 32 10.20 -2.86 5.80
C THR A 32 9.29 -2.26 4.73
N VAL A 33 9.90 -1.67 3.71
CA VAL A 33 9.23 -1.09 2.55
C VAL A 33 9.50 -1.97 1.33
N LYS A 34 8.45 -2.52 0.72
CA LYS A 34 8.59 -3.40 -0.46
C LYS A 34 8.60 -2.68 -1.78
N ALA A 35 7.79 -1.63 -1.92
CA ALA A 35 7.66 -0.87 -3.16
C ALA A 35 8.51 0.41 -3.15
N VAL A 36 9.81 0.26 -2.91
CA VAL A 36 10.75 1.39 -2.79
C VAL A 36 10.74 2.26 -4.06
N GLY A 37 10.73 3.58 -3.90
CA GLY A 37 10.68 4.53 -5.02
C GLY A 37 9.28 4.73 -5.62
N LEU A 38 8.29 3.95 -5.15
CA LEU A 38 6.85 4.15 -5.40
C LEU A 38 6.10 4.55 -4.11
N SER A 39 6.50 4.01 -2.96
CA SER A 39 5.96 4.40 -1.65
C SER A 39 6.62 5.67 -1.13
N ILE A 40 5.81 6.60 -0.59
CA ILE A 40 6.28 7.86 0.01
C ILE A 40 6.15 7.90 1.53
N SER A 41 5.32 7.02 2.11
CA SER A 41 5.18 6.86 3.56
C SER A 41 5.16 5.37 3.94
N ALA A 42 5.53 5.08 5.18
CA ALA A 42 5.42 3.77 5.81
C ALA A 42 4.88 3.90 7.24
N VAL A 43 4.13 2.90 7.71
CA VAL A 43 3.62 2.86 9.09
C VAL A 43 4.40 1.82 9.87
N CYS A 44 4.93 2.20 11.03
CA CYS A 44 5.62 1.28 11.91
C CYS A 44 4.63 0.30 12.55
N ALA A 45 4.84 -1.01 12.38
CA ALA A 45 3.96 -2.03 12.97
C ALA A 45 4.02 -2.10 14.51
N TYR A 46 5.02 -1.48 15.14
CA TYR A 46 5.26 -1.56 16.59
C TYR A 46 4.65 -0.38 17.37
N CYS A 47 4.74 0.84 16.83
CA CYS A 47 4.28 2.06 17.50
C CYS A 47 3.34 2.91 16.64
N SER A 48 2.86 2.37 15.52
CA SER A 48 1.92 3.00 14.59
C SER A 48 2.36 4.37 14.04
N SER A 49 3.63 4.75 14.22
CA SER A 49 4.15 6.02 13.70
C SER A 49 4.18 5.99 12.18
N VAL A 50 3.68 7.05 11.56
CA VAL A 50 3.73 7.27 10.12
C VAL A 50 5.05 7.97 9.80
N ILE A 51 5.83 7.40 8.89
CA ILE A 51 7.20 7.79 8.58
C ILE A 51 7.27 8.21 7.12
N ASP A 52 7.86 9.37 6.87
CA ASP A 52 8.24 9.83 5.54
C ASP A 52 9.39 8.98 5.03
N ILE A 53 9.19 8.30 3.91
CA ILE A 53 10.22 7.46 3.27
C ILE A 53 10.56 7.94 1.87
N ALA A 54 10.02 9.09 1.46
CA ALA A 54 10.33 9.71 0.17
C ALA A 54 11.78 10.20 0.14
N ASN A 55 12.31 10.60 1.31
CA ASN A 55 13.68 11.04 1.52
C ASN A 55 14.38 10.16 2.57
N ASP A 56 15.72 10.17 2.59
CA ASP A 56 16.51 9.30 3.49
C ASP A 56 16.54 9.75 4.96
N ASN A 57 15.89 10.87 5.29
CA ASN A 57 15.84 11.41 6.65
C ASN A 57 14.81 10.73 7.56
N PHE A 58 13.96 9.83 7.03
CA PHE A 58 12.96 9.06 7.78
C PHE A 58 12.16 9.86 8.82
N ARG A 59 11.68 11.05 8.45
CA ARG A 59 10.99 11.95 9.39
C ARG A 59 9.66 11.35 9.85
N ILE A 60 9.33 11.49 11.14
CA ILE A 60 8.00 11.16 11.65
C ILE A 60 6.98 12.18 11.11
N LEU A 61 6.00 11.71 10.36
CA LEU A 61 4.86 12.49 9.86
C LEU A 61 3.76 12.60 10.92
N ALA A 62 3.50 11.50 11.63
CA ALA A 62 2.53 11.43 12.70
C ALA A 62 2.91 10.35 13.70
N THR A 63 2.77 10.64 14.98
CA THR A 63 2.82 9.65 16.06
C THR A 63 1.38 9.23 16.36
N ALA A 64 0.89 8.18 15.69
CA ALA A 64 -0.37 7.57 16.08
C ALA A 64 -0.10 6.61 17.24
N ASN A 65 -0.77 6.79 18.37
CA ASN A 65 -0.74 5.82 19.49
C ASN A 65 -2.06 5.03 19.55
N GLU A 66 -2.76 4.95 18.42
CA GLU A 66 -4.00 4.22 18.30
C GLU A 66 -3.71 2.73 18.25
N ARG A 67 -4.47 1.96 19.03
CA ARG A 67 -4.37 0.51 19.07
C ARG A 67 -4.69 -0.04 17.70
N THR A 68 -3.76 -0.84 17.17
CA THR A 68 -3.98 -1.65 15.98
C THR A 68 -5.23 -2.50 16.21
N ARG A 69 -6.26 -2.28 15.39
CA ARG A 69 -7.45 -3.14 15.40
C ARG A 69 -7.15 -4.41 14.60
N PRO A 70 -7.71 -5.56 14.99
CA PRO A 70 -7.64 -6.76 14.17
C PRO A 70 -8.37 -6.50 12.84
N THR A 71 -7.66 -6.69 11.74
CA THR A 71 -8.20 -6.62 10.38
C THR A 71 -8.51 -8.02 9.86
N LEU A 72 -9.43 -8.14 8.91
CA LEU A 72 -9.78 -9.45 8.32
C LEU A 72 -8.59 -10.09 7.62
N LEU A 73 -7.78 -9.27 6.95
CA LEU A 73 -6.55 -9.70 6.29
C LEU A 73 -5.36 -8.97 6.91
N THR A 74 -4.30 -9.70 7.23
CA THR A 74 -3.12 -9.12 7.86
C THR A 74 -2.14 -8.58 6.82
N ILE A 75 -1.45 -7.49 7.14
CA ILE A 75 -0.32 -7.00 6.31
C ILE A 75 0.74 -8.10 6.20
N GLY A 76 1.26 -8.31 4.99
CA GLY A 76 2.19 -9.39 4.64
C GLY A 76 1.49 -10.68 4.15
N SER A 77 0.17 -10.79 4.28
CA SER A 77 -0.59 -11.89 3.69
C SER A 77 -0.46 -11.89 2.16
N LYS A 78 -0.36 -13.10 1.59
CA LYS A 78 -0.20 -13.33 0.15
C LYS A 78 -1.31 -14.21 -0.37
N GLY A 79 -1.75 -13.96 -1.60
CA GLY A 79 -2.81 -14.75 -2.23
C GLY A 79 -2.92 -14.48 -3.72
N ALA A 80 -3.66 -15.35 -4.42
CA ALA A 80 -3.98 -15.16 -5.82
C ALA A 80 -5.39 -14.56 -5.96
N LEU A 81 -5.52 -13.49 -6.76
CA LEU A 81 -6.79 -12.92 -7.18
C LEU A 81 -6.79 -12.82 -8.70
N ASN A 82 -7.80 -13.41 -9.35
CA ASN A 82 -7.92 -13.48 -10.81
C ASN A 82 -6.64 -14.01 -11.50
N GLY A 83 -6.02 -15.03 -10.92
CA GLY A 83 -4.78 -15.64 -11.44
C GLY A 83 -3.49 -14.83 -11.22
N VAL A 84 -3.57 -13.67 -10.57
CA VAL A 84 -2.40 -12.82 -10.25
C VAL A 84 -2.09 -12.93 -8.76
N PHE A 85 -0.82 -13.16 -8.42
CA PHE A 85 -0.35 -13.15 -7.02
C PHE A 85 -0.22 -11.72 -6.49
N TRP A 86 -0.73 -11.49 -5.29
CA TRP A 86 -0.68 -10.22 -4.60
C TRP A 86 -0.15 -10.39 -3.18
N GLU A 87 0.48 -9.35 -2.66
CA GLU A 87 0.81 -9.22 -1.25
C GLU A 87 0.14 -7.97 -0.67
N ILE A 88 -0.45 -8.09 0.51
CA ILE A 88 -0.99 -6.94 1.25
C ILE A 88 0.17 -6.18 1.87
N VAL A 89 0.35 -4.91 1.47
CA VAL A 89 1.44 -4.04 1.92
C VAL A 89 0.94 -2.81 2.68
N GLY A 90 -0.37 -2.61 2.78
CA GLY A 90 -0.98 -1.52 3.53
C GLY A 90 -2.46 -1.77 3.82
N TYR A 91 -2.99 -1.00 4.76
CA TYR A 91 -4.38 -1.07 5.21
C TYR A 91 -4.84 0.33 5.64
N MET A 92 -6.10 0.66 5.37
CA MET A 92 -6.80 1.79 5.96
C MET A 92 -8.28 1.44 6.21
N GLU A 93 -8.81 1.92 7.32
CA GLU A 93 -10.26 2.02 7.53
C GLU A 93 -10.68 3.43 7.08
N LYS A 94 -11.76 3.52 6.33
CA LYS A 94 -12.35 4.80 5.94
C LYS A 94 -13.79 4.84 6.37
N SER A 95 -14.28 6.05 6.56
CA SER A 95 -15.69 6.29 6.79
C SER A 95 -16.18 7.44 5.93
N ASP A 96 -17.49 7.52 5.79
CA ASP A 96 -18.13 8.73 5.32
C ASP A 96 -18.09 9.84 6.39
N ALA A 97 -18.53 11.04 6.03
CA ALA A 97 -18.54 12.19 6.94
C ALA A 97 -19.45 11.98 8.16
N SER A 98 -20.42 11.07 8.08
CA SER A 98 -21.31 10.73 9.18
C SER A 98 -20.76 9.66 10.11
N GLU A 99 -19.61 9.05 9.76
CA GLU A 99 -18.98 7.89 10.40
C GLU A 99 -19.84 6.61 10.50
N PHE A 100 -21.08 6.65 10.01
CA PHE A 100 -22.00 5.52 10.04
C PHE A 100 -21.64 4.43 9.04
N TYR A 101 -20.99 4.81 7.93
CA TYR A 101 -20.60 3.86 6.91
C TYR A 101 -19.08 3.75 6.86
N ARG A 102 -18.58 2.59 7.29
CA ARG A 102 -17.15 2.27 7.33
C ARG A 102 -16.81 1.16 6.34
N TRP A 103 -15.60 1.23 5.78
CA TRP A 103 -15.07 0.20 4.90
C TRP A 103 -13.56 0.07 5.07
N ASP A 104 -13.06 -1.12 4.74
CA ASP A 104 -11.64 -1.43 4.75
C ASP A 104 -11.07 -1.28 3.33
N GLU A 105 -9.91 -0.66 3.19
CA GLU A 105 -9.12 -0.70 1.96
C GLU A 105 -7.76 -1.34 2.23
N TYR A 106 -7.51 -2.49 1.59
CA TYR A 106 -6.23 -3.20 1.62
C TYR A 106 -5.42 -2.83 0.38
N LEU A 107 -4.20 -2.31 0.59
CA LEU A 107 -3.28 -2.00 -0.50
C LEU A 107 -2.52 -3.27 -0.91
N LEU A 108 -2.80 -3.74 -2.10
CA LEU A 108 -2.14 -4.90 -2.72
C LEU A 108 -0.97 -4.44 -3.57
N TYR A 109 0.12 -5.20 -3.55
CA TYR A 109 1.29 -4.98 -4.39
C TYR A 109 1.68 -6.25 -5.15
N ASN A 110 2.04 -6.05 -6.42
CA ASN A 110 2.70 -7.02 -7.27
C ASN A 110 3.80 -6.30 -8.08
N PRO A 111 5.03 -6.83 -8.15
CA PRO A 111 6.16 -6.15 -8.79
C PRO A 111 5.99 -5.93 -10.31
N TYR A 112 5.10 -6.69 -10.96
CA TYR A 112 4.80 -6.59 -12.39
C TYR A 112 3.49 -5.83 -12.67
N GLN A 113 2.49 -5.95 -11.77
CA GLN A 113 1.15 -5.38 -11.97
C GLN A 113 0.93 -4.04 -11.23
N GLY A 114 1.87 -3.64 -10.37
CA GLY A 114 1.79 -2.42 -9.56
C GLY A 114 0.89 -2.60 -8.34
N PHE A 115 0.08 -1.59 -8.05
CA PHE A 115 -0.81 -1.57 -6.90
C PHE A 115 -2.27 -1.81 -7.27
N ARG A 116 -3.03 -2.38 -6.33
CA ARG A 116 -4.50 -2.44 -6.37
C ARG A 116 -5.06 -2.14 -4.99
N PHE A 117 -6.26 -1.60 -4.93
CA PHE A 117 -7.04 -1.58 -3.69
C PHE A 117 -8.02 -2.73 -3.70
N LEU A 118 -7.95 -3.58 -2.69
CA LEU A 118 -8.99 -4.54 -2.36
C LEU A 118 -9.85 -3.93 -1.26
N VAL A 119 -11.08 -3.58 -1.59
CA VAL A 119 -12.03 -2.90 -0.70
C VAL A 119 -13.02 -3.91 -0.16
N GLN A 120 -13.23 -3.89 1.16
CA GLN A 120 -14.26 -4.68 1.82
C GLN A 120 -15.29 -3.73 2.45
N SER A 121 -16.57 -3.97 2.15
CA SER A 121 -17.67 -3.35 2.89
C SER A 121 -18.81 -4.33 3.09
N LYS A 122 -19.21 -4.56 4.35
CA LYS A 122 -20.36 -5.39 4.74
C LYS A 122 -20.37 -6.77 4.04
N GLY A 123 -19.21 -7.40 3.91
CA GLY A 123 -19.05 -8.72 3.28
C GLY A 123 -18.91 -8.70 1.75
N HIS A 124 -19.09 -7.55 1.11
CA HIS A 124 -18.82 -7.38 -0.32
C HIS A 124 -17.37 -6.96 -0.54
N TRP A 125 -16.80 -7.44 -1.65
CA TRP A 125 -15.42 -7.18 -2.03
C TRP A 125 -15.36 -6.52 -3.41
N SER A 126 -14.49 -5.53 -3.57
CA SER A 126 -14.25 -4.84 -4.84
C SER A 126 -12.76 -4.62 -5.05
N LEU A 127 -12.30 -4.78 -6.30
CA LEU A 127 -10.89 -4.63 -6.66
C LEU A 127 -10.72 -3.46 -7.62
N PHE A 128 -9.97 -2.43 -7.21
CA PHE A 128 -9.74 -1.21 -7.99
C PHE A 128 -8.28 -1.08 -8.43
N LYS A 129 -8.08 -0.54 -9.64
CA LYS A 129 -6.77 -0.19 -10.17
C LYS A 129 -6.37 1.23 -9.76
N VAL A 130 -5.14 1.35 -9.26
CA VAL A 130 -4.45 2.63 -8.99
C VAL A 130 -3.82 3.13 -10.28
#